data_AF-A0A1F2XU33-F1
#
_entry.id   AF-A0A1F2XU33-F1
#
_cell.length_a   1.000
_cell.length_b   1.000
_cell.length_c   1.000
_cell.angle_alpha   90.00
_cell.angle_beta   90.00
_cell.angle_gamma   90.00
#
_symmetry.space_group_name_H-M   'P 1'
#
loop_
_entity.id
_entity.type
_entity.pdbx_description
1 polymer ?
#
loop_
_entity_poly.entity_id
_entity_poly.type
_entity_poly.pdbx_seq_one_letter_code
_entity_poly.pdbx_strand_id
1 'polypeptide(L)'
;MVEYITVTAAVALVALSLGGQLVALPTSNAAAIKLVTSGARAQKVPVSAAKAAFARAPFKKPVLRYLYAAGWISGTKYRTSCIVTRISPRTAEERATGEIRGERKLRSQLRKLGVSPRTAAAALVKGVVSACS
;
A
#
# COMPACT_ATOMS: atom_id res chain seq x y z
N MET A 1 4.73 26.22 -5.82
CA MET A 1 4.20 25.48 -4.64
C MET A 1 3.34 24.28 -5.10
N VAL A 2 3.87 23.41 -5.98
CA VAL A 2 3.07 22.41 -6.74
C VAL A 2 3.55 20.95 -6.55
N GLU A 3 4.60 20.69 -5.77
CA GLU A 3 5.25 19.36 -5.76
C GLU A 3 4.91 18.44 -4.57
N TYR A 4 4.14 18.90 -3.59
CA TYR A 4 3.76 18.10 -2.42
C TYR A 4 2.41 17.38 -2.54
N ILE A 5 1.67 17.60 -3.63
CA ILE A 5 0.31 17.09 -3.85
C ILE A 5 0.34 15.66 -4.44
N THR A 6 1.40 15.29 -5.16
CA THR A 6 1.47 14.03 -5.94
C THR A 6 1.80 12.80 -5.12
N VAL A 7 2.57 12.94 -4.03
CA VAL A 7 2.88 11.84 -3.10
C VAL A 7 1.64 11.42 -2.33
N THR A 8 0.88 12.42 -1.89
CA THR A 8 -0.41 12.25 -1.23
C THR A 8 -1.43 11.62 -2.14
N ALA A 9 -1.48 12.04 -3.41
CA ALA A 9 -2.45 11.46 -4.35
C ALA A 9 -2.22 9.97 -4.55
N ALA A 10 -1.00 9.46 -4.71
CA ALA A 10 -0.77 8.03 -4.95
C ALA A 10 -1.06 7.15 -3.72
N VAL A 11 -0.69 7.59 -2.51
CA VAL A 11 -0.95 6.84 -1.27
C VAL A 11 -2.43 6.96 -0.85
N ALA A 12 -3.03 8.14 -1.02
CA ALA A 12 -4.46 8.35 -0.83
C ALA A 12 -5.28 7.62 -1.89
N LEU A 13 -4.86 7.59 -3.16
CA LEU A 13 -5.48 6.77 -4.20
C LEU A 13 -5.35 5.30 -3.90
N VAL A 14 -4.24 4.82 -3.31
CA VAL A 14 -4.17 3.44 -2.81
C VAL A 14 -5.12 3.24 -1.64
N ALA A 15 -5.19 4.16 -0.66
CA ALA A 15 -6.15 4.08 0.44
C ALA A 15 -7.64 4.18 0.01
N LEU A 16 -7.94 4.97 -1.03
CA LEU A 16 -9.25 5.19 -1.63
C LEU A 16 -9.63 4.08 -2.62
N SER A 17 -8.67 3.56 -3.38
CA SER A 17 -8.86 2.38 -4.24
C SER A 17 -9.00 1.11 -3.40
N LEU A 18 -8.31 1.04 -2.25
CA LEU A 18 -8.70 0.14 -1.17
C LEU A 18 -10.15 0.49 -0.77
N GLY A 19 -10.50 1.72 -0.40
CA GLY A 19 -11.88 2.18 -0.14
C GLY A 19 -12.96 1.62 -1.09
N GLY A 20 -12.70 1.63 -2.41
CA GLY A 20 -13.60 1.14 -3.46
C GLY A 20 -13.48 -0.36 -3.81
N GLN A 21 -12.35 -1.01 -3.54
CA GLN A 21 -12.12 -2.46 -3.77
C GLN A 21 -12.07 -3.30 -2.48
N LEU A 22 -12.34 -2.71 -1.30
CA LEU A 22 -12.42 -3.37 0.01
C LEU A 22 -13.72 -4.20 0.15
N VAL A 23 -13.93 -5.14 -0.75
CA VAL A 23 -14.89 -6.22 -0.49
C VAL A 23 -14.38 -7.07 0.68
N ALA A 24 -13.05 -7.24 0.85
CA ALA A 24 -12.41 -7.75 2.07
C ALA A 24 -10.88 -7.57 2.03
N LEU A 25 -10.27 -7.12 3.12
CA LEU A 25 -8.81 -7.26 3.30
C LEU A 25 -8.43 -8.75 3.30
N PRO A 26 -7.31 -9.14 2.64
CA PRO A 26 -6.96 -10.55 2.52
C PRO A 26 -6.54 -11.12 3.88
N THR A 27 -7.21 -12.21 4.28
CA THR A 27 -6.90 -12.97 5.49
C THR A 27 -5.87 -14.08 5.26
N SER A 28 -5.62 -14.44 4.00
CA SER A 28 -4.69 -15.50 3.59
C SER A 28 -3.71 -15.01 2.52
N ASN A 29 -2.57 -15.70 2.40
CA ASN A 29 -1.58 -15.40 1.36
C ASN A 29 -2.13 -15.61 -0.05
N ALA A 30 -2.99 -16.61 -0.25
CA ALA A 30 -3.61 -16.87 -1.56
C ALA A 30 -4.54 -15.71 -1.98
N ALA A 31 -5.37 -15.21 -1.06
CA ALA A 31 -6.21 -14.04 -1.31
C ALA A 31 -5.37 -12.79 -1.58
N ALA A 32 -4.31 -12.59 -0.80
CA ALA A 32 -3.39 -11.47 -0.98
C ALA A 32 -2.71 -11.51 -2.37
N ILE A 33 -2.18 -12.65 -2.80
CA ILE A 33 -1.52 -12.80 -4.11
C ILE A 33 -2.50 -12.55 -5.26
N LYS A 34 -3.76 -12.98 -5.14
CA LYS A 34 -4.81 -12.67 -6.14
C LYS A 34 -5.01 -11.16 -6.27
N LEU A 35 -5.14 -10.45 -5.15
CA LEU A 35 -5.30 -8.99 -5.14
C LEU A 35 -4.05 -8.28 -5.67
N VAL A 36 -2.84 -8.70 -5.27
CA VAL A 36 -1.57 -8.17 -5.82
C VAL A 36 -1.51 -8.37 -7.34
N THR A 37 -1.89 -9.55 -7.84
CA THR A 37 -1.87 -9.85 -9.27
C THR A 37 -2.88 -8.98 -10.03
N SER A 38 -4.09 -8.83 -9.49
CA SER A 38 -5.13 -7.96 -10.07
C SER A 38 -4.67 -6.50 -10.10
N GLY A 39 -4.16 -5.99 -8.97
CA GLY A 39 -3.65 -4.62 -8.86
C GLY A 39 -2.46 -4.35 -9.79
N ALA A 40 -1.53 -5.31 -9.91
CA ALA A 40 -0.40 -5.21 -10.84
C ALA A 40 -0.87 -5.13 -12.30
N ARG A 41 -1.85 -5.96 -12.69
CA ARG A 41 -2.45 -5.92 -14.04
C ARG A 41 -3.16 -4.59 -14.31
N ALA A 42 -3.98 -4.13 -13.36
CA ALA A 42 -4.69 -2.86 -13.47
C ALA A 42 -3.74 -1.67 -13.65
N GLN A 43 -2.60 -1.71 -12.95
CA GLN A 43 -1.58 -0.66 -13.01
C GLN A 43 -0.52 -0.87 -14.11
N LYS A 44 -0.68 -1.91 -14.95
CA LYS A 44 0.28 -2.31 -16.00
C LYS A 44 1.71 -2.52 -15.47
N VAL A 45 1.85 -3.05 -14.26
CA VAL A 45 3.12 -3.44 -13.63
C VAL A 45 3.33 -4.94 -13.81
N PRO A 46 4.58 -5.43 -14.04
CA PRO A 46 4.84 -6.85 -14.18
C PRO A 46 4.36 -7.67 -12.97
N VAL A 47 3.47 -8.64 -13.21
CA VAL A 47 2.88 -9.49 -12.16
C VAL A 47 3.95 -10.29 -11.41
N SER A 48 4.97 -10.77 -12.11
CA SER A 48 6.10 -11.51 -11.51
C SER A 48 6.84 -10.64 -10.49
N ALA A 49 7.13 -9.39 -10.85
CA ALA A 49 7.80 -8.44 -9.95
C ALA A 49 6.93 -8.06 -8.74
N ALA A 50 5.62 -7.86 -8.95
CA ALA A 50 4.70 -7.61 -7.84
C ALA A 50 4.58 -8.81 -6.88
N LYS A 51 4.59 -10.04 -7.39
CA LYS A 51 4.65 -11.26 -6.57
C LYS A 51 5.97 -11.40 -5.82
N ALA A 52 7.10 -11.07 -6.46
CA ALA A 52 8.40 -11.04 -5.80
C ALA A 52 8.42 -10.00 -4.67
N ALA A 53 7.84 -8.82 -4.88
CA ALA A 53 7.67 -7.79 -3.86
C ALA A 53 6.80 -8.28 -2.68
N PHE A 54 5.72 -9.00 -2.95
CA PHE A 54 4.92 -9.65 -1.90
C PHE A 54 5.72 -10.71 -1.13
N ALA A 55 6.52 -11.52 -1.83
CA ALA A 55 7.32 -12.58 -1.25
C ALA A 55 8.39 -12.03 -0.28
N ARG A 56 9.09 -10.97 -0.67
CA ARG A 56 10.14 -10.32 0.12
C ARG A 56 9.64 -9.41 1.25
N ALA A 57 8.33 -9.19 1.35
CA ALA A 57 7.75 -8.33 2.37
C ALA A 57 8.11 -8.83 3.79
N PRO A 58 8.68 -8.00 4.69
CA PRO A 58 9.18 -8.41 6.00
C PRO A 58 8.07 -8.59 7.05
N PHE A 59 6.88 -9.02 6.63
CA PHE A 59 5.69 -9.11 7.47
C PHE A 59 5.16 -10.55 7.51
N LYS A 60 4.78 -11.01 8.71
CA LYS A 60 4.15 -12.33 8.89
C LYS A 60 2.67 -12.34 8.45
N LYS A 61 1.94 -11.24 8.69
CA LYS A 61 0.50 -11.15 8.40
C LYS A 61 0.25 -10.94 6.89
N PRO A 62 -0.63 -11.74 6.24
CA PRO A 62 -0.92 -11.62 4.81
C PRO A 62 -1.39 -10.22 4.39
N VAL A 63 -2.22 -9.59 5.21
CA VAL A 63 -2.71 -8.22 4.98
C VAL A 63 -1.58 -7.19 4.92
N LEU A 64 -0.54 -7.32 5.76
CA LEU A 64 0.60 -6.40 5.75
C LEU A 64 1.51 -6.63 4.55
N ARG A 65 1.70 -7.89 4.15
CA ARG A 65 2.43 -8.23 2.91
C ARG A 65 1.70 -7.71 1.67
N TYR A 66 0.37 -7.80 1.66
CA TYR A 66 -0.46 -7.23 0.60
C TYR A 66 -0.29 -5.71 0.52
N LEU A 67 -0.41 -5.01 1.66
CA LEU A 67 -0.23 -3.55 1.73
C LEU A 67 1.16 -3.12 1.27
N TYR A 68 2.20 -3.87 1.65
CA TYR A 68 3.56 -3.66 1.15
C TYR A 68 3.66 -3.83 -0.38
N ALA A 69 3.11 -4.91 -0.93
CA ALA A 69 3.14 -5.14 -2.37
C ALA A 69 2.31 -4.10 -3.14
N ALA A 70 1.17 -3.65 -2.60
CA ALA A 70 0.37 -2.57 -3.15
C ALA A 70 1.15 -1.24 -3.17
N GLY A 71 1.87 -0.94 -2.10
CA GLY A 71 2.78 0.20 -2.04
C GLY A 71 3.89 0.09 -3.10
N TRP A 72 4.49 -1.09 -3.24
CA TRP A 72 5.53 -1.34 -4.24
C TRP A 72 5.03 -1.16 -5.69
N ILE A 73 3.82 -1.67 -6.01
CA ILE A 73 3.19 -1.47 -7.33
C ILE A 73 3.00 0.03 -7.61
N SER A 74 2.51 0.78 -6.63
CA SER A 74 2.31 2.23 -6.75
C SER A 74 3.65 2.96 -6.95
N GLY A 75 4.67 2.65 -6.14
CA GLY A 75 6.00 3.25 -6.27
C GLY A 75 6.69 2.92 -7.61
N THR A 76 6.46 1.72 -8.15
CA THR A 76 6.99 1.30 -9.46
C THR A 76 6.35 2.10 -10.59
N LYS A 77 5.04 2.38 -10.51
CA LYS A 77 4.33 3.16 -11.53
C LYS A 77 4.65 4.64 -11.46
N TYR A 78 4.77 5.19 -10.25
CA TYR A 78 4.95 6.62 -9.99
C TYR A 78 6.32 6.89 -9.38
N ARG A 79 7.35 6.92 -10.22
CA ARG A 79 8.76 7.12 -9.82
C ARG A 79 8.99 8.42 -9.04
N THR A 80 8.27 9.48 -9.37
CA THR A 80 8.29 10.78 -8.65
C THR A 80 7.75 10.65 -7.22
N SER A 81 6.59 10.01 -7.06
CA SER A 81 6.03 9.68 -5.73
C SER A 81 6.96 8.78 -4.93
N CYS A 82 7.71 7.92 -5.60
CA CYS A 82 8.75 7.07 -5.02
C CYS A 82 9.88 7.89 -4.38
N ILE A 83 10.49 8.80 -5.14
CA ILE A 83 11.62 9.63 -4.69
C ILE A 83 11.21 10.48 -3.48
N VAL A 84 10.04 11.12 -3.54
CA VAL A 84 9.61 12.00 -2.45
C VAL A 84 9.17 11.21 -1.20
N THR A 85 8.57 10.01 -1.36
CA THR A 85 8.28 9.12 -0.22
C THR A 85 9.57 8.63 0.44
N ARG A 86 10.64 8.41 -0.33
CA ARG A 86 11.96 8.07 0.19
C ARG A 86 12.61 9.23 0.96
N ILE A 87 12.39 10.47 0.53
CA ILE A 87 12.90 11.68 1.19
C ILE A 87 12.12 11.98 2.49
N SER A 88 10.79 11.78 2.48
CA SER A 88 9.92 12.12 3.61
C SER A 88 9.02 10.94 4.05
N PRO A 89 9.60 9.82 4.52
CA PRO A 89 8.83 8.62 4.85
C PRO A 89 7.90 8.82 6.04
N ARG A 90 8.31 9.57 7.08
CA ARG A 90 7.46 9.86 8.25
C ARG A 90 6.20 10.65 7.89
N THR A 91 6.33 11.69 7.07
CA THR A 91 5.19 12.50 6.63
C THR A 91 4.23 11.70 5.77
N ALA A 92 4.75 10.81 4.91
CA ALA A 92 3.93 9.88 4.13
C ALA A 92 3.18 8.88 5.03
N GLU A 93 3.84 8.34 6.06
CA GLU A 93 3.21 7.44 7.04
C GLU A 93 2.11 8.14 7.86
N GLU A 94 2.34 9.36 8.31
CA GLU A 94 1.37 10.14 9.09
C GLU A 94 0.11 10.45 8.29
N ARG A 95 0.25 10.90 7.05
CA ARG A 95 -0.89 11.15 6.16
C ARG A 95 -1.64 9.87 5.82
N ALA A 96 -0.93 8.81 5.44
CA ALA A 96 -1.55 7.51 5.20
C ALA A 96 -2.29 6.99 6.44
N THR A 97 -1.72 7.21 7.63
CA THR A 97 -2.39 6.87 8.90
C THR A 97 -3.67 7.70 9.09
N GLY A 98 -3.64 8.99 8.76
CA GLY A 98 -4.81 9.88 8.78
C GLY A 98 -5.94 9.40 7.87
N GLU A 99 -5.63 9.10 6.61
CA GLU A 99 -6.58 8.57 5.62
C GLU A 99 -7.18 7.22 6.07
N ILE A 100 -6.34 6.28 6.52
CA ILE A 100 -6.80 4.98 7.02
C ILE A 100 -7.67 5.13 8.27
N ARG A 101 -7.41 6.13 9.12
CA ARG A 101 -8.25 6.43 10.28
C ARG A 101 -9.60 7.05 9.88
N GLY A 102 -9.62 7.88 8.84
CA GLY A 102 -10.83 8.50 8.31
C GLY A 102 -11.81 7.47 7.71
N GLU A 103 -11.29 6.38 7.13
CA GLU A 103 -12.13 5.37 6.48
C GLU A 103 -12.68 4.32 7.47
N ARG A 104 -13.97 4.44 7.79
CA ARG A 104 -14.63 3.59 8.81
C ARG A 104 -14.60 2.10 8.46
N LYS A 105 -14.82 1.75 7.17
CA LYS A 105 -14.85 0.35 6.73
C LYS A 105 -13.47 -0.29 6.81
N LEU A 106 -12.46 0.40 6.28
CA LEU A 106 -11.07 -0.03 6.32
C LEU A 106 -10.58 -0.20 7.76
N ARG A 107 -10.86 0.79 8.63
CA ARG A 107 -10.53 0.72 10.06
C ARG A 107 -11.15 -0.49 10.75
N SER A 108 -12.43 -0.78 10.46
CA SER A 108 -13.12 -1.95 11.02
C SER A 108 -12.47 -3.26 10.56
N GLN A 109 -12.14 -3.39 9.28
CA GLN A 109 -11.49 -4.58 8.75
C GLN A 109 -10.06 -4.76 9.29
N LEU A 110 -9.27 -3.69 9.37
CA LEU A 110 -7.94 -3.74 9.97
C LEU A 110 -8.01 -4.15 11.45
N ARG A 111 -8.99 -3.62 12.20
CA ARG A 111 -9.23 -4.01 13.59
C ARG A 111 -9.58 -5.49 13.72
N LYS A 112 -10.46 -6.02 12.86
CA LYS A 112 -10.79 -7.46 12.82
C LYS A 112 -9.56 -8.34 12.57
N LEU A 113 -8.57 -7.83 11.85
CA LEU A 113 -7.31 -8.53 11.55
C LEU A 113 -6.20 -8.26 12.59
N GLY A 114 -6.51 -7.52 13.65
CA GLY A 114 -5.54 -7.12 14.67
C GLY A 114 -4.38 -6.32 14.09
N VAL A 115 -4.67 -5.39 13.18
CA VAL A 115 -3.69 -4.49 12.55
C VAL A 115 -4.07 -3.05 12.86
N SER A 116 -3.12 -2.26 13.34
CA SER A 116 -3.34 -0.83 13.59
C SER A 116 -3.24 -0.03 12.28
N PRO A 117 -3.96 1.11 12.15
CA PRO A 117 -3.81 2.02 11.03
C PRO A 117 -2.36 2.44 10.76
N ARG A 118 -1.58 2.67 11.84
CA ARG A 118 -0.17 3.05 11.75
C ARG A 118 0.68 1.92 11.17
N THR A 119 0.43 0.68 11.59
CA THR A 119 1.13 -0.50 11.06
C THR A 119 0.79 -0.74 9.59
N ALA A 120 -0.47 -0.54 9.20
CA ALA A 120 -0.92 -0.63 7.82
C ALA A 120 -0.26 0.45 6.93
N ALA A 121 -0.24 1.70 7.40
CA ALA A 121 0.44 2.82 6.74
C ALA A 121 1.93 2.56 6.57
N ALA A 122 2.62 2.13 7.64
CA ALA A 122 4.05 1.83 7.59
C ALA A 122 4.38 0.70 6.60
N ALA A 123 3.53 -0.34 6.50
CA ALA A 123 3.70 -1.40 5.53
C ALA A 123 3.57 -0.89 4.08
N LEU A 124 2.57 -0.06 3.81
CA LEU A 124 2.37 0.61 2.52
C LEU A 124 3.57 1.47 2.13
N VAL A 125 4.00 2.36 3.03
CA VAL A 125 5.12 3.29 2.77
C VAL A 125 6.42 2.54 2.57
N LYS A 126 6.72 1.52 3.39
CA LYS A 126 7.88 0.64 3.16
C LYS A 126 7.82 -0.03 1.78
N GLY A 127 6.63 -0.43 1.34
CA GLY A 127 6.40 -0.95 0.00
C GLY A 127 6.82 0.03 -1.08
N VAL A 128 6.29 1.25 -1.01
CA VAL A 128 6.60 2.36 -1.94
C VAL A 128 8.10 2.63 -1.97
N VAL A 129 8.73 2.86 -0.82
CA VAL A 129 10.18 3.16 -0.72
C VAL A 129 11.02 2.04 -1.33
N SER A 130 10.60 0.79 -1.14
CA SER A 130 11.33 -0.36 -1.68
C SER A 130 11.20 -0.56 -3.19
N ALA A 131 10.27 0.15 -3.84
CA ALA A 131 10.21 0.22 -5.31
C ALA A 131 11.17 1.27 -5.88
N CYS A 132 11.73 2.15 -5.04
CA CYS A 132 12.61 3.24 -5.44
C CYS A 132 14.11 2.88 -5.42
N SER A 133 14.41 1.61 -5.13
CA SER A 133 15.75 1.02 -5.10
C SER A 133 16.10 0.40 -6.44
#